data_AF-A0A2M7SS82-F1
#
_entry.id   AF-A0A2M7SS82-F1
#
_cell.length_a   1.000
_cell.length_b   1.000
_cell.length_c   1.000
_cell.angle_alpha   90.00
_cell.angle_beta   90.00
_cell.angle_gamma   90.00
#
_symmetry.space_group_name_H-M   'P 1'
#
loop_
_entity.id
_entity.type
_entity.pdbx_description
1 polymer ?
#
loop_
_entity_poly.entity_id
_entity_poly.type
_entity_poly.pdbx_seq_one_letter_code
_entity_poly.pdbx_strand_id
1 'polypeptide(L)' 'KRHKLVKGARLVWIDDGETIKVIPVPADPIRALKGIAKGENLWEELMKVRQEERARDR' A
#
# COMPACT_ATOMS: atom_id res chain seq x y z
N LYS A 1 -14.26 18.53 -2.92
CA LYS A 1 -13.45 17.97 -4.03
C LYS A 1 -13.08 16.52 -3.70
N ARG A 2 -13.57 15.54 -4.48
CA ARG A 2 -13.66 14.12 -4.08
C ARG A 2 -12.34 13.32 -4.19
N HIS A 3 -11.34 13.81 -4.92
CA HIS A 3 -10.09 13.07 -5.20
C HIS A 3 -8.77 13.79 -4.85
N LYS A 4 -8.85 14.97 -4.20
CA LYS A 4 -7.69 15.80 -3.79
C LYS A 4 -6.62 16.04 -4.89
N LEU A 5 -6.99 15.92 -6.16
CA LEU A 5 -6.12 16.24 -7.30
C LEU A 5 -5.96 17.76 -7.41
N VAL A 6 -4.71 18.21 -7.42
CA VAL A 6 -4.32 19.61 -7.58
C VAL A 6 -3.40 19.75 -8.79
N LYS A 7 -3.37 20.96 -9.37
CA LYS A 7 -2.44 21.26 -10.46
C LYS A 7 -0.99 21.00 -9.98
N GLY A 8 -0.21 20.28 -10.79
CA GLY A 8 1.16 19.91 -10.46
C GLY A 8 1.30 18.74 -9.48
N ALA A 9 0.20 18.05 -9.12
CA ALA A 9 0.29 16.82 -8.33
C ALA A 9 1.03 15.73 -9.12
N ARG A 10 1.90 15.00 -8.43
CA ARG A 10 2.51 13.78 -8.98
C ARG A 10 1.50 12.64 -8.90
N LEU A 11 1.41 11.85 -9.97
CA LEU A 11 0.48 10.74 -10.09
C LEU A 11 1.24 9.47 -10.42
N VAL A 12 0.79 8.34 -9.86
CA VAL A 12 1.14 7.00 -10.34
C VAL A 12 -0.04 6.47 -11.15
N TRP A 13 0.28 5.92 -12.31
CA TRP A 13 -0.66 5.23 -13.19
C TRP A 13 -0.37 3.74 -13.08
N ILE A 14 -1.38 2.97 -12.72
CA ILE A 14 -1.33 1.51 -12.72
C ILE A 14 -2.35 1.04 -13.74
N ASP A 15 -1.89 0.32 -14.75
CA ASP A 15 -2.72 -0.33 -15.75
C ASP A 15 -2.68 -1.84 -15.48
N ASP A 16 -3.83 -2.43 -15.20
CA ASP A 16 -3.99 -3.88 -15.03
C ASP A 16 -4.61 -4.57 -16.26
N GLY A 17 -4.72 -3.85 -17.39
CA GLY A 17 -5.27 -4.35 -18.65
C GLY A 17 -6.80 -4.27 -18.73
N GLU A 18 -7.49 -4.13 -17.61
CA GLU A 18 -8.94 -3.92 -17.53
C GLU A 18 -9.27 -2.51 -17.02
N THR A 19 -8.47 -2.00 -16.09
CA THR A 19 -8.67 -0.70 -15.45
C THR A 19 -7.38 0.10 -15.33
N ILE A 20 -7.51 1.41 -15.50
CA ILE A 20 -6.43 2.35 -15.21
C ILE A 20 -6.71 3.00 -13.85
N LYS A 21 -5.84 2.74 -12.87
CA LYS A 21 -5.88 3.34 -11.55
C LYS A 21 -4.95 4.55 -11.50
N VAL A 22 -5.50 5.71 -11.15
CA VAL A 22 -4.77 6.97 -11.00
C VAL A 22 -4.64 7.29 -9.52
N ILE A 23 -3.41 7.26 -9.00
CA ILE A 23 -3.14 7.42 -7.58
C ILE A 23 -2.35 8.71 -7.36
N PRO A 24 -2.88 9.69 -6.59
CA PRO A 24 -2.11 10.87 -6.22
C PRO A 24 -0.99 10.52 -5.24
N VAL A 25 0.22 10.98 -5.55
CA VAL A 25 1.39 10.86 -4.68
C VAL A 25 1.47 12.10 -3.80
N PRO A 26 1.53 11.95 -2.46
CA PRO A 26 1.76 13.07 -1.56
C PRO A 26 3.05 13.83 -1.90
N ALA A 27 3.08 15.13 -1.62
CA ALA A 27 4.28 15.94 -1.80
C ALA A 27 5.46 15.39 -0.98
N ASP A 28 5.19 14.94 0.25
CA ASP A 28 6.11 14.25 1.15
C ASP A 28 5.53 12.86 1.52
N PRO A 29 5.88 11.80 0.76
CA PRO A 29 5.35 10.46 0.98
C PRO A 29 5.81 9.85 2.30
N ILE A 30 7.04 10.12 2.75
CA ILE A 30 7.58 9.56 3.99
C ILE A 30 6.75 10.05 5.16
N ARG A 31 6.54 11.36 5.26
CA ARG A 31 5.71 11.93 6.32
C ARG A 31 4.25 11.48 6.22
N ALA A 32 3.70 11.43 5.00
CA ALA A 32 2.30 11.08 4.78
C ALA A 32 1.98 9.61 5.13
N LEU A 33 2.92 8.69 4.92
CA LEU A 33 2.71 7.25 5.08
C LEU A 33 3.30 6.69 6.39
N LYS A 34 4.06 7.48 7.15
CA LYS A 34 4.65 7.03 8.41
C LYS A 34 3.58 6.54 9.39
N GLY A 35 3.64 5.26 9.74
CA GLY A 35 2.71 4.63 10.68
C GLY A 35 1.32 4.35 10.10
N ILE A 36 1.15 4.39 8.77
CA ILE A 36 -0.15 4.17 8.13
C ILE A 36 -0.81 2.84 8.48
N ALA A 37 -0.01 1.79 8.69
CA ALA A 37 -0.48 0.45 9.05
C ALA A 37 -0.43 0.17 10.57
N LYS A 38 -0.31 1.20 11.41
CA LYS A 38 -0.23 1.01 12.86
C LYS A 38 -1.54 0.44 13.39
N GLY A 39 -1.45 -0.71 14.07
CA GLY A 39 -2.61 -1.39 14.67
C GLY A 39 -3.27 -2.43 13.76
N GLU A 40 -2.78 -2.64 12.55
CA GLU A 40 -3.29 -3.65 11.63
C GLU A 40 -2.77 -5.08 11.92
N ASN A 41 -1.87 -5.25 12.91
CA ASN A 41 -1.28 -6.55 13.30
C ASN A 41 -0.62 -7.33 12.13
N LEU A 42 -0.12 -6.61 11.11
CA LEU A 42 0.47 -7.21 9.92
C LEU A 42 1.71 -8.07 10.23
N TRP A 43 2.43 -7.74 11.32
CA TRP A 43 3.59 -8.51 11.74
C TRP A 43 3.20 -9.89 12.26
N GLU A 44 2.20 -9.94 13.15
CA GLU A 44 1.67 -11.17 13.71
C GLU A 44 1.10 -12.07 12.61
N GLU A 45 0.36 -11.48 11.67
CA GLU A 45 -0.20 -12.20 10.54
C GLU A 45 0.89 -12.76 9.61
N LEU A 46 1.93 -11.96 9.31
CA LEU A 46 3.10 -12.43 8.56
C LEU A 46 3.81 -13.59 9.27
N MET A 47 3.99 -13.51 10.59
CA MET A 47 4.64 -14.58 11.36
C MET A 47 3.84 -15.87 11.33
N LYS A 48 2.50 -15.79 11.41
CA LYS A 48 1.61 -16.95 11.29
C LYS A 48 1.78 -17.63 9.93
N VAL A 49 1.68 -16.87 8.83
CA VAL A 49 1.84 -17.41 7.46
C VAL A 49 3.21 -18.08 7.31
N ARG A 50 4.28 -17.47 7.82
CA ARG A 50 5.63 -18.06 7.76
C ARG A 50 5.81 -19.32 8.60
N GLN A 51 5.05 -19.50 9.66
CA GLN A 51 5.06 -20.74 10.43
C GLN A 51 4.37 -21.86 9.64
N GLU A 52 3.24 -21.56 9.02
CA GLU A 52 2.50 -22.50 8.16
C GLU A 52 3.31 -22.95 6.94
N GLU A 53 4.07 -22.05 6.32
CA GLU A 53 5.02 -22.40 5.24
C GLU A 53 6.08 -23.40 5.70
N ARG A 54 6.76 -23.13 6.82
CA ARG A 54 7.79 -24.03 7.37
C ARG A 54 7.26 -25.39 7.78
N ALA A 55 6.00 -25.47 8.20
CA ALA A 55 5.35 -26.72 8.54
C ALA A 55 5.00 -27.56 7.30
N ARG A 56 4.73 -26.91 6.15
CA ARG A 56 4.46 -27.61 4.88
C ARG A 56 5.73 -28.17 4.23
N ASP A 57 6.87 -27.51 4.45
CA ASP A 57 8.16 -27.92 3.86
C ASP A 57 8.89 -29.01 4.67
N ARG A 58 8.30 -29.49 5.79
CA ARG A 58 8.88 -30.50 6.69
C ARG A 58 8.12 -31.82 6.61
#